data_AF-A0A9D8NZL6-F1
#
_entry.id   AF-A0A9D8NZL6-F1
#
_cell.length_a   1.000
_cell.length_b   1.000
_cell.length_c   1.000
_cell.angle_alpha   90.00
_cell.angle_beta   90.00
_cell.angle_gamma   90.00
#
_symmetry.space_group_name_H-M   'P 1'
#
loop_
_entity.id
_entity.type
_entity.pdbx_description
1 polymer ?
#
loop_
_entity_poly.entity_id
_entity_poly.type
_entity_poly.pdbx_seq_one_letter_code
_entity_poly.pdbx_strand_id
1 'polypeptide(L)'
;MPHNTIDNLMPKEVALRAENAGVIKANLDVRSTLLLAVLAGAFLGFGAVFSTTVVTGNGLDGAVKLPFGLMRLIGGSVFCLGLILVIIAGAEMFTGNVLLVMAAASRKIGVVRVLRNWGIVFAGNFIGATLTAYLIFLTGQYTLMKGQVGLTALNIAEAKAALGFGEALARAVFCNVLVCLAIWLSLSGRSVIDKVVVIVFPVTAFVTAGFEHSVANMYFLSIGLFIKHGAAPDFWNGLGTSASAFPDLTLYRALLGNLLPVTLGNTLGGLIIGLMYWGVYCRPTMVMSSDDHGLIKRLIKAGGHSEQHLGVAGQVMVTCRGHRFRGRLRTLSEGSLIAEFYAQQGLPMAGERIGVQIEGGDGQLGLAQLRGQVIATNPARNLMGRDLLLLSVDLLDVGEVDRRRIAEWVQR
;
A
#
# COMPACT_ATOMS: atom_id res chain seq x y z
N MET A 1 -10.78 5.47 29.99
CA MET A 1 -9.46 5.68 29.36
C MET A 1 -9.52 5.04 27.98
N PRO A 2 -9.10 5.71 26.88
CA PRO A 2 -8.96 5.00 25.62
C PRO A 2 -7.88 3.93 25.82
N HIS A 3 -8.19 2.69 25.49
CA HIS A 3 -7.24 1.59 25.50
C HIS A 3 -6.06 1.96 24.59
N ASN A 4 -4.91 2.30 25.19
CA ASN A 4 -3.62 2.34 24.49
C ASN A 4 -3.20 0.90 24.21
N THR A 5 -3.82 0.27 23.21
CA THR A 5 -3.30 -0.99 22.70
C THR A 5 -2.03 -0.69 21.89
N ILE A 6 -0.95 -1.40 22.23
CA ILE A 6 0.33 -1.39 21.50
C ILE A 6 0.18 -2.10 20.12
N ASP A 7 -1.02 -2.58 19.82
CA ASP A 7 -1.31 -3.33 18.61
C ASP A 7 -1.14 -2.49 17.33
N ASN A 8 -0.50 -3.12 16.35
CA ASN A 8 -0.34 -2.56 15.02
C ASN A 8 -1.69 -2.38 14.32
N LEU A 9 -1.77 -1.38 13.45
CA LEU A 9 -3.00 -1.11 12.70
C LEU A 9 -3.34 -2.27 11.77
N MET A 10 -4.61 -2.67 11.77
CA MET A 10 -5.11 -3.65 10.80
C MET A 10 -5.18 -3.02 9.40
N PRO A 11 -5.13 -3.82 8.31
CA PRO A 11 -5.05 -3.28 6.94
C PRO A 11 -6.11 -2.24 6.57
N LYS A 12 -7.35 -2.36 7.05
CA LYS A 12 -8.41 -1.35 6.82
C LYS A 12 -8.07 0.00 7.46
N GLU A 13 -7.51 0.00 8.66
CA GLU A 13 -7.12 1.23 9.38
C GLU A 13 -5.89 1.88 8.73
N VAL A 14 -4.95 1.07 8.23
CA VAL A 14 -3.83 1.54 7.41
C VAL A 14 -4.34 2.23 6.14
N ALA A 15 -5.35 1.66 5.48
CA ALA A 15 -5.95 2.25 4.29
C ALA A 15 -6.53 3.64 4.56
N LEU A 16 -7.30 3.79 5.64
CA LEU A 16 -7.86 5.09 6.04
C LEU A 16 -6.76 6.09 6.43
N ARG A 17 -5.69 5.62 7.08
CA ARG A 17 -4.52 6.46 7.41
C ARG A 17 -3.78 6.92 6.15
N ALA A 18 -3.62 6.05 5.17
CA ALA A 18 -3.00 6.38 3.89
C ALA A 18 -3.82 7.42 3.11
N GLU A 19 -5.15 7.28 3.09
CA GLU A 19 -6.03 8.30 2.50
C GLU A 19 -5.91 9.65 3.21
N ASN A 20 -5.96 9.66 4.55
CA ASN A 20 -5.86 10.90 5.32
C ASN A 20 -4.49 11.57 5.13
N ALA A 21 -3.41 10.78 5.07
CA ALA A 21 -2.09 11.28 4.72
C ALA A 21 -2.09 11.91 3.31
N GLY A 22 -2.77 11.29 2.35
CA GLY A 22 -2.95 11.83 1.00
C GLY A 22 -3.69 13.17 0.98
N VAL A 23 -4.75 13.32 1.79
CA VAL A 23 -5.48 14.60 1.94
C VAL A 23 -4.57 15.68 2.54
N ILE A 24 -3.83 15.37 3.60
CA ILE A 24 -2.92 16.33 4.25
C ILE A 24 -1.85 16.80 3.26
N LYS A 25 -1.15 15.87 2.60
CA LYS A 25 -0.08 16.17 1.63
C LYS A 25 -0.57 16.99 0.44
N ALA A 26 -1.77 16.70 -0.07
CA ALA A 26 -2.35 17.43 -1.19
C ALA A 26 -2.74 18.88 -0.84
N ASN A 27 -2.92 19.21 0.45
CA ASN A 27 -3.29 20.54 0.93
C ASN A 27 -2.09 21.37 1.44
N LEU A 28 -0.87 20.81 1.42
CA LEU A 28 0.33 21.59 1.72
C LEU A 28 0.51 22.73 0.71
N ASP A 29 1.03 23.86 1.20
CA ASP A 29 1.40 24.98 0.36
C ASP A 29 2.62 24.63 -0.51
N VAL A 30 2.79 25.35 -1.63
CA VAL A 30 3.83 25.05 -2.63
C VAL A 30 5.23 25.05 -2.01
N ARG A 31 5.51 25.99 -1.12
CA ARG A 31 6.84 26.17 -0.52
C ARG A 31 7.17 25.01 0.40
N SER A 32 6.25 24.64 1.28
CA SER A 32 6.43 23.49 2.17
C SER A 32 6.59 22.19 1.38
N THR A 33 5.75 21.94 0.38
CA THR A 33 5.87 20.75 -0.49
C THR A 33 7.22 20.72 -1.21
N LEU A 34 7.67 21.86 -1.77
CA LEU A 34 8.93 21.92 -2.50
C LEU A 34 10.14 21.69 -1.58
N LEU A 35 10.18 22.32 -0.40
CA LEU A 35 11.28 22.15 0.55
C LEU A 35 11.37 20.72 1.07
N LEU A 36 10.25 20.10 1.43
CA LEU A 36 10.19 18.70 1.83
C LEU A 36 10.59 17.76 0.69
N ALA A 37 10.28 18.13 -0.56
CA ALA A 37 10.67 17.37 -1.73
C ALA A 37 12.17 17.46 -2.04
N VAL A 38 12.79 18.63 -1.84
CA VAL A 38 14.25 18.78 -1.93
C VAL A 38 14.94 17.90 -0.90
N LEU A 39 14.45 17.88 0.35
CA LEU A 39 14.99 17.00 1.39
C LEU A 39 14.88 15.52 1.02
N ALA A 40 13.75 15.09 0.46
CA ALA A 40 13.61 13.71 0.04
C ALA A 40 14.62 13.32 -1.06
N GLY A 41 14.82 14.18 -2.06
CA GLY A 41 15.86 13.96 -3.07
C GLY A 41 17.26 13.81 -2.46
N ALA A 42 17.60 14.67 -1.50
CA ALA A 42 18.87 14.62 -0.80
C ALA A 42 19.05 13.34 0.05
N PHE A 43 18.00 12.93 0.77
CA PHE A 43 18.02 11.71 1.58
C PHE A 43 18.24 10.45 0.75
N LEU A 44 17.58 10.34 -0.41
CA LEU A 44 17.84 9.24 -1.34
C LEU A 44 19.27 9.30 -1.89
N GLY A 45 19.79 10.51 -2.13
CA GLY A 45 21.19 10.73 -2.46
C GLY A 45 22.15 10.20 -1.40
N PHE A 46 21.91 10.45 -0.11
CA PHE A 46 22.74 9.89 0.97
C PHE A 46 22.70 8.36 1.04
N GLY A 47 21.53 7.74 0.83
CA GLY A 47 21.44 6.29 0.68
C GLY A 47 22.27 5.76 -0.49
N ALA A 48 22.28 6.47 -1.62
CA ALA A 48 23.07 6.13 -2.79
C ALA A 48 24.59 6.30 -2.57
N VAL A 49 25.03 7.37 -1.89
CA VAL A 49 26.44 7.56 -1.48
C VAL A 49 26.91 6.39 -0.63
N PHE A 50 26.11 6.03 0.38
CA PHE A 50 26.46 4.96 1.30
C PHE A 50 26.55 3.61 0.58
N SER A 51 25.53 3.29 -0.22
CA SER A 51 25.50 2.06 -1.03
C SER A 51 26.68 1.97 -2.00
N THR A 52 26.97 3.04 -2.76
CA THR A 52 28.09 3.09 -3.71
C THR A 52 29.42 2.84 -3.01
N THR A 53 29.63 3.47 -1.86
CA THR A 53 30.87 3.32 -1.08
C THR A 53 31.03 1.89 -0.57
N VAL A 54 29.97 1.31 -0.01
CA VAL A 54 29.98 -0.07 0.52
C VAL A 54 30.20 -1.09 -0.59
N VAL A 55 29.67 -0.85 -1.80
CA VAL A 55 29.84 -1.79 -2.91
C VAL A 55 31.18 -1.68 -3.65
N THR A 56 31.94 -0.63 -3.38
CA THR A 56 33.24 -0.40 -4.01
C THR A 56 34.29 -1.36 -3.45
N GLY A 57 35.13 -1.90 -4.33
CA GLY A 57 36.30 -2.71 -3.95
C GLY A 57 36.08 -4.22 -3.93
N ASN A 58 34.85 -4.69 -4.20
CA ASN A 58 34.58 -6.12 -4.30
C ASN A 58 35.33 -6.75 -5.49
N GLY A 59 36.19 -7.73 -5.21
CA GLY A 59 36.94 -8.46 -6.24
C GLY A 59 38.11 -7.69 -6.86
N LEU A 60 38.57 -6.59 -6.25
CA LEU A 60 39.88 -6.00 -6.54
C LEU A 60 41.00 -6.91 -6.01
N ASP A 61 42.21 -6.77 -6.56
CA ASP A 61 43.38 -7.54 -6.13
C ASP A 61 43.62 -7.38 -4.62
N GLY A 62 43.65 -8.51 -3.91
CA GLY A 62 43.81 -8.55 -2.45
C GLY A 62 42.51 -8.38 -1.65
N ALA A 63 41.35 -8.18 -2.29
CA ALA A 63 40.05 -8.13 -1.63
C ALA A 63 39.32 -9.48 -1.69
N VAL A 64 38.47 -9.74 -0.69
CA VAL A 64 37.55 -10.90 -0.71
C VAL A 64 36.51 -10.66 -1.81
N LYS A 65 36.39 -11.61 -2.74
CA LYS A 65 35.36 -11.58 -3.78
C LYS A 65 34.07 -12.20 -3.24
N LEU A 66 33.09 -11.36 -2.94
CA LEU A 66 31.77 -11.81 -2.52
C LEU A 66 30.92 -12.22 -3.75
N PRO A 67 30.03 -13.22 -3.60
CA PRO A 67 29.07 -13.57 -4.63
C PRO A 67 28.20 -12.38 -5.04
N PHE A 68 27.82 -12.31 -6.32
CA PHE A 68 27.03 -11.21 -6.88
C PHE A 68 25.77 -10.88 -6.07
N GLY A 69 24.98 -11.90 -5.71
CA GLY A 69 23.75 -11.72 -4.94
C GLY A 69 24.00 -11.15 -3.53
N LEU A 70 25.06 -11.59 -2.85
CA LEU A 70 25.42 -11.10 -1.52
C LEU A 70 25.90 -9.65 -1.57
N MET A 71 26.68 -9.30 -2.60
CA MET A 71 27.12 -7.91 -2.78
C MET A 71 25.95 -6.95 -2.98
N ARG A 72 24.97 -7.37 -3.78
CA ARG A 72 23.74 -6.60 -4.00
C ARG A 72 22.86 -6.53 -2.74
N LEU A 73 22.80 -7.61 -1.96
CA LEU A 73 22.10 -7.63 -0.68
C LEU A 73 22.68 -6.62 0.30
N ILE A 74 24.01 -6.59 0.45
CA ILE A 74 24.72 -5.63 1.32
C ILE A 74 24.52 -4.20 0.81
N GLY A 75 24.67 -3.97 -0.49
CA GLY A 75 24.43 -2.65 -1.10
C GLY A 75 22.99 -2.17 -0.91
N GLY A 76 22.01 -3.07 -1.04
CA GLY A 76 20.59 -2.78 -0.85
C GLY A 76 20.21 -2.52 0.60
N SER A 77 20.81 -3.25 1.56
CA SER A 77 20.53 -3.07 2.97
C SER A 77 21.02 -1.71 3.49
N VAL A 78 22.15 -1.21 3.02
CA VAL A 78 22.62 0.14 3.40
C VAL A 78 21.90 1.23 2.62
N PHE A 79 21.44 0.96 1.39
CA PHE A 79 20.65 1.91 0.59
C PHE A 79 19.33 2.29 1.26
N CYS A 80 18.76 1.41 2.10
CA CYS A 80 17.51 1.67 2.80
C CYS A 80 17.54 2.90 3.71
N LEU A 81 18.74 3.38 4.10
CA LEU A 81 18.95 4.65 4.81
C LEU A 81 18.16 5.79 4.14
N GLY A 82 18.15 5.85 2.81
CA GLY A 82 17.46 6.93 2.09
C GLY A 82 15.96 6.97 2.37
N LEU A 83 15.27 5.83 2.28
CA LEU A 83 13.83 5.78 2.56
C LEU A 83 13.51 5.91 4.06
N ILE A 84 14.39 5.41 4.94
CA ILE A 84 14.27 5.61 6.39
C ILE A 84 14.26 7.10 6.71
N LEU A 85 15.22 7.86 6.19
CA LEU A 85 15.29 9.31 6.41
C LEU A 85 14.03 10.01 5.87
N VAL A 86 13.55 9.66 4.68
CA VAL A 86 12.30 10.21 4.12
C VAL A 86 11.11 9.99 5.05
N ILE A 87 10.93 8.77 5.55
CA ILE A 87 9.74 8.42 6.34
C ILE A 87 9.81 8.97 7.76
N ILE A 88 10.98 8.92 8.39
CA ILE A 88 11.14 9.36 9.78
C ILE A 88 11.18 10.89 9.88
N ALA A 89 11.87 11.57 8.95
CA ALA A 89 11.93 13.03 8.93
C ALA A 89 10.69 13.68 8.28
N GLY A 90 9.81 12.90 7.65
CA GLY A 90 8.56 13.39 7.05
C GLY A 90 8.74 14.16 5.75
N ALA A 91 9.70 13.75 4.91
CA ALA A 91 9.95 14.37 3.61
C ALA A 91 8.94 13.89 2.54
N GLU A 92 8.81 14.66 1.45
CA GLU A 92 7.86 14.38 0.37
C GLU A 92 8.57 13.72 -0.82
N MET A 93 8.29 12.44 -1.08
CA MET A 93 8.91 11.68 -2.17
C MET A 93 7.87 11.30 -3.23
N PHE A 94 8.18 11.56 -4.51
CA PHE A 94 7.27 11.34 -5.63
C PHE A 94 6.72 9.91 -5.67
N THR A 95 7.61 8.92 -5.64
CA THR A 95 7.27 7.49 -5.72
C THR A 95 6.31 7.06 -4.62
N GLY A 96 6.46 7.62 -3.41
CA GLY A 96 5.53 7.40 -2.30
C GLY A 96 4.23 8.19 -2.41
N ASN A 97 4.30 9.41 -2.94
CA ASN A 97 3.15 10.27 -3.15
C ASN A 97 2.23 9.78 -4.29
N VAL A 98 2.62 8.76 -5.05
CA VAL A 98 1.68 8.06 -5.95
C VAL A 98 0.47 7.52 -5.18
N LEU A 99 0.63 7.17 -3.89
CA LEU A 99 -0.47 6.72 -3.02
C LEU A 99 -1.55 7.78 -2.75
N LEU A 100 -1.33 9.07 -3.09
CA LEU A 100 -2.39 10.09 -3.07
C LEU A 100 -3.61 9.69 -3.92
N VAL A 101 -3.41 8.79 -4.90
CA VAL A 101 -4.49 8.21 -5.70
C VAL A 101 -5.59 7.58 -4.84
N MET A 102 -5.29 7.04 -3.66
CA MET A 102 -6.31 6.48 -2.76
C MET A 102 -7.30 7.56 -2.31
N ALA A 103 -6.79 8.71 -1.88
CA ALA A 103 -7.63 9.84 -1.46
C ALA A 103 -8.43 10.41 -2.64
N ALA A 104 -7.86 10.40 -3.85
CA ALA A 104 -8.54 10.83 -5.06
C ALA A 104 -9.65 9.85 -5.48
N ALA A 105 -9.41 8.54 -5.40
CA ALA A 105 -10.39 7.51 -5.69
C ALA A 105 -11.59 7.56 -4.72
N SER A 106 -11.35 7.91 -3.46
CA SER A 106 -12.40 8.24 -2.47
C SER A 106 -12.99 9.64 -2.63
N ARG A 107 -12.64 10.39 -3.66
CA ARG A 107 -13.12 11.76 -3.95
C ARG A 107 -12.85 12.77 -2.83
N LYS A 108 -11.89 12.50 -1.94
CA LYS A 108 -11.47 13.42 -0.86
C LYS A 108 -10.57 14.54 -1.41
N ILE A 109 -9.89 14.30 -2.52
CA ILE A 109 -9.10 15.29 -3.27
C ILE A 109 -9.36 15.15 -4.77
N GLY A 110 -9.27 16.25 -5.51
CA GLY A 110 -9.39 16.24 -6.96
C GLY A 110 -8.11 15.76 -7.66
N VAL A 111 -8.24 15.16 -8.85
CA VAL A 111 -7.12 14.70 -9.68
C VAL A 111 -6.12 15.81 -9.98
N VAL A 112 -6.59 17.05 -10.18
CA VAL A 112 -5.73 18.23 -10.41
C VAL A 112 -4.78 18.46 -9.22
N ARG A 113 -5.24 18.25 -7.97
CA ARG A 113 -4.38 18.40 -6.79
C ARG A 113 -3.34 17.29 -6.70
N VAL A 114 -3.69 16.08 -7.13
CA VAL A 114 -2.74 14.96 -7.24
C VAL A 114 -1.63 15.30 -8.23
N LEU A 115 -2.01 15.72 -9.45
CA LEU A 115 -1.05 16.08 -10.50
C LEU A 115 -0.17 17.27 -10.10
N ARG A 116 -0.75 18.29 -9.45
CA ARG A 116 0.01 19.43 -8.87
C ARG A 116 1.03 18.94 -7.85
N ASN A 117 0.63 18.09 -6.90
CA ASN A 117 1.55 17.56 -5.90
C ASN A 117 2.67 16.75 -6.56
N TRP A 118 2.33 15.83 -7.46
CA TRP A 118 3.30 15.02 -8.18
C TRP A 118 4.32 15.87 -8.95
N GLY A 119 3.86 16.90 -9.67
CA GLY A 119 4.75 17.80 -10.40
C GLY A 119 5.73 18.56 -9.50
N ILE A 120 5.23 19.16 -8.41
CA ILE A 120 6.08 19.91 -7.45
C ILE A 120 7.08 18.98 -6.77
N VAL A 121 6.61 17.82 -6.30
CA VAL A 121 7.44 16.87 -5.56
C VAL A 121 8.50 16.26 -6.47
N PHE A 122 8.16 15.90 -7.71
CA PHE A 122 9.13 15.37 -8.67
C PHE A 122 10.23 16.41 -8.97
N ALA A 123 9.85 17.67 -9.21
CA ALA A 123 10.81 18.74 -9.44
C ALA A 123 11.71 18.99 -8.21
N GLY A 124 11.14 19.03 -7.00
CA GLY A 124 11.90 19.17 -5.76
C GLY A 124 12.85 18.00 -5.51
N ASN A 125 12.38 16.76 -5.73
CA ASN A 125 13.21 15.55 -5.64
C ASN A 125 14.39 15.62 -6.61
N PHE A 126 14.17 16.06 -7.85
CA PHE A 126 15.23 16.26 -8.85
C PHE A 126 16.26 17.29 -8.39
N ILE A 127 15.81 18.47 -7.95
CA ILE A 127 16.68 19.53 -7.42
C ILE A 127 17.52 19.00 -6.25
N GLY A 128 16.88 18.34 -5.27
CA GLY A 128 17.56 17.79 -4.10
C GLY A 128 18.61 16.74 -4.47
N ALA A 129 18.23 15.77 -5.31
CA ALA A 129 19.12 14.69 -5.72
C ALA A 129 20.32 15.20 -6.54
N THR A 130 20.09 16.11 -7.48
CA THR A 130 21.16 16.70 -8.30
C THR A 130 22.05 17.64 -7.49
N LEU A 131 21.50 18.45 -6.58
CA LEU A 131 22.31 19.29 -5.69
C LEU A 131 23.17 18.44 -4.76
N THR A 132 22.62 17.39 -4.17
CA THR A 132 23.40 16.44 -3.35
C THR A 132 24.49 15.77 -4.18
N ALA A 133 24.20 15.32 -5.40
CA ALA A 133 25.22 14.76 -6.30
C ALA A 133 26.34 15.76 -6.60
N TYR A 134 26.00 17.02 -6.87
CA TYR A 134 26.98 18.07 -7.13
C TYR A 134 27.86 18.35 -5.90
N LEU A 135 27.25 18.48 -4.72
CA LEU A 135 27.99 18.70 -3.47
C LEU A 135 28.91 17.51 -3.13
N ILE A 136 28.45 16.28 -3.32
CA ILE A 136 29.27 15.07 -3.13
C ILE A 136 30.41 15.00 -4.16
N PHE A 137 30.18 15.44 -5.40
CA PHE A 137 31.25 15.57 -6.38
C PHE A 137 32.32 16.57 -5.90
N LEU A 138 31.91 17.73 -5.36
CA LEU A 138 32.82 18.74 -4.82
C LEU A 138 33.58 18.30 -3.56
N THR A 139 33.07 17.36 -2.77
CA THR A 139 33.84 16.79 -1.65
C THR A 139 35.03 15.93 -2.10
N GLY A 140 35.09 15.59 -3.40
CA GLY A 140 36.10 14.69 -3.93
C GLY A 140 35.87 13.21 -3.58
N GLN A 141 34.68 12.84 -3.08
CA GLN A 141 34.37 11.46 -2.68
C GLN A 141 34.63 10.43 -3.79
N TYR A 142 34.47 10.84 -5.05
CA TYR A 142 34.75 10.00 -6.22
C TYR A 142 36.23 9.59 -6.36
N THR A 143 37.17 10.30 -5.72
CA THR A 143 38.60 9.98 -5.74
C THR A 143 39.02 8.99 -4.65
N LEU A 144 38.12 8.66 -3.72
CA LEU A 144 38.40 7.70 -2.65
C LEU A 144 38.78 6.33 -3.23
N MET A 145 39.61 5.61 -2.46
CA MET A 145 40.18 4.32 -2.87
C MET A 145 40.85 4.40 -4.25
N LYS A 146 41.68 5.44 -4.47
CA LYS A 146 42.39 5.69 -5.73
C LYS A 146 41.43 5.77 -6.94
N GLY A 147 40.29 6.42 -6.77
CA GLY A 147 39.28 6.62 -7.82
C GLY A 147 38.28 5.46 -8.01
N GLN A 148 38.40 4.35 -7.28
CA GLN A 148 37.52 3.19 -7.45
C GLN A 148 36.06 3.48 -7.10
N VAL A 149 35.83 4.41 -6.16
CA VAL A 149 34.47 4.85 -5.81
C VAL A 149 33.83 5.59 -6.98
N GLY A 150 34.56 6.49 -7.62
CA GLY A 150 34.12 7.20 -8.83
C GLY A 150 33.87 6.24 -10.00
N LEU A 151 34.76 5.26 -10.20
CA LEU A 151 34.56 4.21 -11.21
C LEU A 151 33.27 3.40 -10.95
N THR A 152 33.01 3.05 -9.69
CA THR A 152 31.78 2.35 -9.29
C THR A 152 30.54 3.21 -9.57
N ALA A 153 30.58 4.50 -9.25
CA ALA A 153 29.50 5.44 -9.54
C ALA A 153 29.24 5.56 -11.06
N LEU A 154 30.30 5.68 -11.87
CA LEU A 154 30.22 5.73 -13.33
C LEU A 154 29.61 4.44 -13.91
N ASN A 155 30.05 3.27 -13.45
CA ASN A 155 29.51 1.98 -13.86
C ASN A 155 28.02 1.84 -13.53
N ILE A 156 27.59 2.28 -12.35
CA ILE A 156 26.16 2.28 -11.98
C ILE A 156 25.36 3.20 -12.90
N ALA A 157 25.87 4.42 -13.15
CA ALA A 157 25.19 5.41 -13.99
C ALA A 157 25.10 4.96 -15.46
N GLU A 158 26.17 4.39 -16.00
CA GLU A 158 26.23 3.83 -17.35
C GLU A 158 25.24 2.68 -17.51
N ALA A 159 25.25 1.70 -16.59
CA ALA A 159 24.32 0.58 -16.61
C ALA A 159 22.86 1.02 -16.60
N LYS A 160 22.55 2.14 -15.93
CA LYS A 160 21.20 2.73 -15.91
C LYS A 160 20.85 3.45 -17.21
N ALA A 161 21.79 4.21 -17.78
CA ALA A 161 21.60 4.94 -19.04
C ALA A 161 21.54 4.01 -20.27
N ALA A 162 22.13 2.81 -20.15
CA ALA A 162 22.11 1.78 -21.18
C ALA A 162 20.80 0.98 -21.28
N LEU A 163 19.92 1.05 -20.27
CA LEU A 163 18.67 0.28 -20.25
C LEU A 163 17.76 0.61 -21.44
N GLY A 164 17.14 -0.42 -22.01
CA GLY A 164 16.07 -0.25 -22.99
C GLY A 164 14.78 0.26 -22.34
N PHE A 165 13.96 1.01 -23.09
CA PHE A 165 12.75 1.64 -22.56
C PHE A 165 11.78 0.66 -21.87
N GLY A 166 11.46 -0.47 -22.52
CA GLY A 166 10.54 -1.47 -21.98
C GLY A 166 11.07 -2.16 -20.73
N GLU A 167 12.37 -2.45 -20.70
CA GLU A 167 13.04 -3.03 -19.54
C GLU A 167 13.06 -2.06 -18.35
N ALA A 168 13.45 -0.80 -18.59
CA ALA A 168 13.46 0.26 -17.58
C ALA A 168 12.05 0.48 -16.98
N LEU A 169 11.02 0.49 -17.83
CA LEU A 169 9.62 0.62 -17.41
C LEU A 169 9.19 -0.56 -16.53
N ALA A 170 9.43 -1.81 -16.97
CA ALA A 170 9.04 -3.01 -16.23
C ALA A 170 9.74 -3.09 -14.86
N ARG A 171 11.06 -2.86 -14.82
CA ARG A 171 11.85 -2.78 -13.58
C ARG A 171 11.29 -1.72 -12.64
N ALA A 172 10.83 -0.60 -13.16
CA ALA A 172 10.29 0.50 -12.38
C ALA A 172 8.88 0.23 -11.81
N VAL A 173 8.04 -0.56 -12.50
CA VAL A 173 6.75 -1.01 -11.95
C VAL A 173 6.97 -1.79 -10.66
N PHE A 174 7.82 -2.82 -10.69
CA PHE A 174 8.10 -3.63 -9.51
C PHE A 174 8.84 -2.87 -8.42
N CYS A 175 9.70 -1.92 -8.78
CA CYS A 175 10.31 -1.00 -7.81
C CYS A 175 9.22 -0.30 -6.98
N ASN A 176 8.27 0.37 -7.64
CA ASN A 176 7.34 1.20 -6.90
C ASN A 176 6.20 0.41 -6.24
N VAL A 177 5.94 -0.83 -6.67
CA VAL A 177 5.16 -1.79 -5.87
C VAL A 177 5.79 -1.97 -4.50
N LEU A 178 7.11 -2.26 -4.44
CA LEU A 178 7.82 -2.48 -3.18
C LEU A 178 7.98 -1.20 -2.35
N VAL A 179 8.21 -0.05 -2.99
CA VAL A 179 8.28 1.25 -2.29
C VAL A 179 6.92 1.61 -1.66
N CYS A 180 5.82 1.48 -2.41
CA CYS A 180 4.48 1.75 -1.89
C CYS A 180 4.11 0.78 -0.75
N LEU A 181 4.54 -0.49 -0.84
CA LEU A 181 4.39 -1.46 0.25
C LEU A 181 5.24 -1.08 1.48
N ALA A 182 6.48 -0.63 1.30
CA ALA A 182 7.32 -0.16 2.42
C ALA A 182 6.64 1.00 3.16
N ILE A 183 6.07 1.95 2.42
CA ILE A 183 5.32 3.08 2.98
C ILE A 183 4.07 2.59 3.69
N TRP A 184 3.29 1.72 3.06
CA TRP A 184 2.11 1.10 3.66
C TRP A 184 2.42 0.41 4.99
N LEU A 185 3.45 -0.44 5.03
CA LEU A 185 3.89 -1.12 6.24
C LEU A 185 4.38 -0.12 7.30
N SER A 186 5.07 0.95 6.90
CA SER A 186 5.49 1.99 7.85
C SER A 186 4.30 2.74 8.47
N LEU A 187 3.15 2.80 7.78
CA LEU A 187 1.93 3.40 8.31
C LEU A 187 1.23 2.48 9.33
N SER A 188 1.46 1.17 9.30
CA SER A 188 0.89 0.24 10.27
C SER A 188 1.61 0.26 11.62
N GLY A 189 2.91 0.56 11.61
CA GLY A 189 3.75 0.69 12.80
C GLY A 189 3.41 1.91 13.67
N ARG A 190 3.72 1.79 14.96
CA ARG A 190 3.50 2.85 15.97
C ARG A 190 4.81 3.51 16.39
N SER A 191 5.91 2.76 16.38
CA SER A 191 7.25 3.23 16.78
C SER A 191 8.15 3.56 15.58
N VAL A 192 9.24 4.28 15.84
CA VAL A 192 10.30 4.51 14.83
C VAL A 192 10.96 3.18 14.44
N ILE A 193 11.14 2.27 15.39
CA ILE A 193 11.76 0.96 15.15
C ILE A 193 10.91 0.12 14.21
N ASP A 194 9.58 0.08 14.41
CA ASP A 194 8.67 -0.67 13.51
C ASP A 194 8.85 -0.18 12.08
N LYS A 195 8.84 1.14 11.89
CA LYS A 195 9.00 1.78 10.57
C LYS A 195 10.34 1.45 9.93
N VAL A 196 11.43 1.51 10.69
CA VAL A 196 12.76 1.19 10.20
C VAL A 196 12.81 -0.27 9.73
N VAL A 197 12.38 -1.21 10.57
CA VAL A 197 12.45 -2.65 10.27
C VAL A 197 11.62 -3.02 9.04
N VAL A 198 10.39 -2.50 8.91
CA VAL A 198 9.53 -2.82 7.75
C VAL A 198 9.97 -2.16 6.45
N ILE A 199 10.79 -1.10 6.51
CA ILE A 199 11.38 -0.45 5.32
C ILE A 199 12.57 -1.24 4.79
N VAL A 200 13.40 -1.83 5.65
CA VAL A 200 14.67 -2.48 5.28
C VAL A 200 14.47 -3.54 4.19
N PHE A 201 13.55 -4.49 4.39
CA PHE A 201 13.41 -5.63 3.49
C PHE A 201 12.87 -5.26 2.10
N PRO A 202 11.74 -4.52 1.95
CA PRO A 202 11.25 -4.12 0.64
C PRO A 202 12.29 -3.30 -0.16
N VAL A 203 13.02 -2.41 0.51
CA VAL A 203 14.05 -1.60 -0.14
C VAL A 203 15.22 -2.47 -0.60
N THR A 204 15.73 -3.32 0.30
CA THR A 204 16.81 -4.24 -0.01
C THR A 204 16.43 -5.16 -1.17
N ALA A 205 15.20 -5.64 -1.21
CA ALA A 205 14.70 -6.52 -2.26
C ALA A 205 14.71 -5.84 -3.64
N PHE A 206 14.17 -4.63 -3.77
CA PHE A 206 14.14 -3.97 -5.09
C PHE A 206 15.54 -3.58 -5.58
N VAL A 207 16.44 -3.17 -4.68
CA VAL A 207 17.83 -2.88 -5.03
C VAL A 207 18.54 -4.16 -5.46
N THR A 208 18.36 -5.24 -4.70
CA THR A 208 18.99 -6.54 -4.99
C THR A 208 18.49 -7.10 -6.32
N ALA A 209 17.20 -6.97 -6.61
CA ALA A 209 16.60 -7.39 -7.87
C ALA A 209 16.97 -6.50 -9.07
N GLY A 210 17.59 -5.33 -8.85
CA GLY A 210 17.95 -4.41 -9.93
C GLY A 210 16.77 -3.66 -10.51
N PHE A 211 15.74 -3.41 -9.69
CA PHE A 211 14.62 -2.58 -10.04
C PHE A 211 14.99 -1.09 -10.03
N GLU A 212 14.26 -0.28 -10.79
CA GLU A 212 14.63 1.10 -11.09
C GLU A 212 13.75 2.10 -10.35
N HIS A 213 14.37 3.01 -9.59
CA HIS A 213 13.70 4.03 -8.80
C HIS A 213 14.02 5.42 -9.35
N SER A 214 13.00 6.13 -9.85
CA SER A 214 13.15 7.44 -10.49
C SER A 214 13.97 8.43 -9.66
N VAL A 215 13.60 8.67 -8.39
CA VAL A 215 14.32 9.61 -7.52
C VAL A 215 15.77 9.20 -7.23
N ALA A 216 16.05 7.90 -7.02
CA ALA A 216 17.41 7.43 -6.83
C ALA A 216 18.25 7.59 -8.11
N ASN A 217 17.64 7.33 -9.27
CA ASN A 217 18.28 7.50 -10.56
C ASN A 217 18.62 8.97 -10.84
N MET A 218 17.84 9.93 -10.34
CA MET A 218 18.20 11.35 -10.42
C MET A 218 19.58 11.59 -9.80
N TYR A 219 19.85 11.00 -8.63
CA TYR A 219 21.18 11.08 -8.01
C TYR A 219 22.22 10.31 -8.82
N PHE A 220 22.00 9.01 -9.10
CA PHE A 220 23.00 8.15 -9.76
C PHE A 220 23.43 8.69 -11.13
N LEU A 221 22.48 9.14 -11.94
CA LEU A 221 22.77 9.72 -13.25
C LEU A 221 23.46 11.08 -13.11
N SER A 222 23.05 11.93 -12.15
CA SER A 222 23.69 13.23 -11.91
C SER A 222 25.15 13.08 -11.47
N ILE A 223 25.43 12.24 -10.47
CA ILE A 223 26.81 12.04 -9.99
C ILE A 223 27.69 11.44 -11.09
N GLY A 224 27.16 10.49 -11.87
CA GLY A 224 27.86 9.91 -13.01
C GLY A 224 28.22 10.97 -14.06
N LEU A 225 27.26 11.83 -14.44
CA LEU A 225 27.50 12.92 -15.40
C LEU A 225 28.51 13.95 -14.87
N PHE A 226 28.43 14.32 -13.59
CA PHE A 226 29.40 15.24 -12.98
C PHE A 226 30.82 14.65 -12.95
N ILE A 227 30.98 13.37 -12.63
CA ILE A 227 32.30 12.71 -12.70
C ILE A 227 32.77 12.63 -14.16
N LYS A 228 31.91 12.18 -15.08
CA LYS A 228 32.25 12.01 -16.50
C LYS A 228 32.78 13.29 -17.14
N HIS A 229 32.20 14.44 -16.80
CA HIS A 229 32.53 15.73 -17.41
C HIS A 229 33.41 16.64 -16.54
N GLY A 230 33.51 16.38 -15.24
CA GLY A 230 34.19 17.25 -14.28
C GLY A 230 35.41 16.63 -13.59
N ALA A 231 35.62 15.31 -13.67
CA ALA A 231 36.78 14.69 -13.02
C ALA A 231 38.10 15.13 -13.67
N ALA A 232 39.11 15.37 -12.83
CA ALA A 232 40.43 15.81 -13.27
C ALA A 232 41.15 14.73 -14.12
N PRO A 233 42.09 15.10 -15.01
CA PRO A 233 42.86 14.14 -15.82
C PRO A 233 43.54 13.04 -14.99
N ASP A 234 44.07 13.37 -13.82
CA ASP A 234 44.75 12.41 -12.93
C ASP A 234 43.83 11.28 -12.44
N PHE A 235 42.53 11.55 -12.26
CA PHE A 235 41.54 10.52 -11.91
C PHE A 235 41.44 9.47 -13.02
N TRP A 236 41.36 9.92 -14.28
CA TRP A 236 41.28 9.05 -15.45
C TRP A 236 42.58 8.29 -15.69
N ASN A 237 43.71 8.99 -15.62
CA ASN A 237 45.05 8.40 -15.77
C ASN A 237 45.31 7.33 -14.71
N GLY A 238 44.97 7.59 -13.45
CA GLY A 238 45.16 6.66 -12.34
C GLY A 238 44.33 5.37 -12.46
N LEU A 239 43.19 5.44 -13.17
CA LEU A 239 42.33 4.29 -13.46
C LEU A 239 42.65 3.59 -14.79
N GLY A 240 43.54 4.16 -15.62
CA GLY A 240 43.83 3.64 -16.96
C GLY A 240 42.61 3.61 -17.89
N THR A 241 41.65 4.53 -17.69
CA THR A 241 40.41 4.62 -18.47
C THR A 241 40.08 6.07 -18.78
N SER A 242 39.00 6.34 -19.51
CA SER A 242 38.58 7.69 -19.87
C SER A 242 37.06 7.80 -19.94
N ALA A 243 36.56 9.03 -20.07
CA ALA A 243 35.13 9.31 -20.21
C ALA A 243 34.48 8.59 -21.42
N SER A 244 35.25 8.19 -22.43
CA SER A 244 34.72 7.46 -23.61
C SER A 244 34.35 6.00 -23.31
N ALA A 245 34.78 5.45 -22.17
CA ALA A 245 34.38 4.11 -21.72
C ALA A 245 32.91 4.04 -21.26
N PHE A 246 32.23 5.19 -21.13
CA PHE A 246 30.84 5.30 -20.69
C PHE A 246 29.97 5.96 -21.76
N PRO A 247 29.82 5.37 -22.95
CA PRO A 247 29.17 6.00 -24.09
C PRO A 247 27.67 6.27 -23.87
N ASP A 248 26.96 5.43 -23.11
CA ASP A 248 25.52 5.58 -22.91
C ASP A 248 25.18 6.67 -21.89
N LEU A 249 26.09 7.00 -20.97
CA LEU A 249 25.92 8.06 -19.98
C LEU A 249 25.96 9.45 -20.61
N THR A 250 24.84 9.82 -21.23
CA THR A 250 24.59 11.12 -21.86
C THR A 250 23.39 11.77 -21.20
N LEU A 251 23.27 13.10 -21.27
CA LEU A 251 22.10 13.80 -20.74
C LEU A 251 20.80 13.32 -21.40
N TYR A 252 20.83 13.04 -22.71
CA TYR A 252 19.69 12.51 -23.46
C TYR A 252 19.23 11.16 -22.91
N ARG A 253 20.13 10.18 -22.78
CA ARG A 253 19.80 8.85 -22.24
C ARG A 253 19.43 8.91 -20.76
N ALA A 254 20.07 9.77 -19.98
CA ALA A 254 19.71 9.98 -18.58
C ALA A 254 18.26 10.46 -18.43
N LEU A 255 17.86 11.49 -19.19
CA LEU A 255 16.52 12.07 -19.07
C LEU A 255 15.44 11.25 -19.80
N LEU A 256 15.63 10.97 -21.08
CA LEU A 256 14.62 10.34 -21.94
C LEU A 256 14.75 8.83 -22.02
N GLY A 257 15.97 8.30 -21.95
CA GLY A 257 16.22 6.85 -21.98
C GLY A 257 15.95 6.14 -20.64
N ASN A 258 16.20 6.82 -19.52
CA ASN A 258 16.04 6.24 -18.18
C ASN A 258 14.95 6.94 -17.35
N LEU A 259 15.09 8.24 -17.02
CA LEU A 259 14.18 8.88 -16.07
C LEU A 259 12.72 8.86 -16.55
N LEU A 260 12.46 9.06 -17.85
CA LEU A 260 11.11 9.00 -18.41
C LEU A 260 10.45 7.61 -18.23
N PRO A 261 10.97 6.49 -18.79
CA PRO A 261 10.35 5.18 -18.60
C PRO A 261 10.30 4.74 -17.13
N VAL A 262 11.31 5.09 -16.34
CA VAL A 262 11.34 4.73 -14.91
C VAL A 262 10.27 5.49 -14.13
N THR A 263 10.04 6.77 -14.42
CA THR A 263 8.99 7.56 -13.76
C THR A 263 7.60 7.05 -14.14
N LEU A 264 7.38 6.69 -15.41
CA LEU A 264 6.14 6.07 -15.86
C LEU A 264 5.90 4.72 -15.17
N GLY A 265 6.89 3.84 -15.17
CA GLY A 265 6.81 2.54 -14.50
C GLY A 265 6.56 2.69 -13.00
N ASN A 266 7.27 3.60 -12.32
CA ASN A 266 7.01 3.86 -10.91
C ASN A 266 5.57 4.35 -10.68
N THR A 267 5.06 5.27 -11.52
CA THR A 267 3.67 5.74 -11.43
C THR A 267 2.69 4.56 -11.54
N LEU A 268 2.87 3.69 -12.54
CA LEU A 268 2.05 2.50 -12.72
C LEU A 268 2.10 1.55 -11.52
N GLY A 269 3.30 1.25 -11.00
CA GLY A 269 3.46 0.38 -9.82
C GLY A 269 2.75 0.92 -8.58
N GLY A 270 2.83 2.23 -8.34
CA GLY A 270 2.13 2.86 -7.23
C GLY A 270 0.61 2.93 -7.42
N LEU A 271 0.14 3.16 -8.66
CA LEU A 271 -1.28 3.12 -8.99
C LEU A 271 -1.87 1.73 -8.73
N ILE A 272 -1.16 0.65 -9.11
CA ILE A 272 -1.58 -0.73 -8.84
C ILE A 272 -1.82 -0.93 -7.34
N ILE A 273 -0.82 -0.63 -6.52
CA ILE A 273 -0.92 -0.82 -5.06
C ILE A 273 -1.99 0.08 -4.44
N GLY A 274 -1.99 1.38 -4.77
CA GLY A 274 -2.95 2.33 -4.23
C GLY A 274 -4.39 1.98 -4.58
N LEU A 275 -4.69 1.69 -5.85
CA LEU A 275 -6.05 1.38 -6.30
C LEU A 275 -6.52 0.00 -5.82
N MET A 276 -5.62 -0.99 -5.69
CA MET A 276 -5.97 -2.29 -5.11
C MET A 276 -6.34 -2.16 -3.63
N TYR A 277 -5.51 -1.49 -2.82
CA TYR A 277 -5.81 -1.29 -1.41
C TYR A 277 -7.07 -0.44 -1.21
N TRP A 278 -7.25 0.61 -2.02
CA TRP A 278 -8.48 1.38 -2.03
C TRP A 278 -9.69 0.51 -2.38
N GLY A 279 -9.61 -0.29 -3.45
CA GLY A 279 -10.70 -1.14 -3.93
C GLY A 279 -11.16 -2.17 -2.92
N VAL A 280 -10.24 -2.67 -2.08
CA VAL A 280 -10.52 -3.68 -1.04
C VAL A 280 -11.03 -3.05 0.27
N TYR A 281 -10.44 -1.93 0.71
CA TYR A 281 -10.66 -1.40 2.07
C TYR A 281 -11.40 -0.06 2.15
N CYS A 282 -11.35 0.76 1.10
CA CYS A 282 -11.88 2.13 1.09
C CYS A 282 -13.06 2.33 0.13
N ARG A 283 -13.25 1.43 -0.85
CA ARG A 283 -14.38 1.49 -1.78
C ARG A 283 -15.69 1.53 -0.98
N PRO A 284 -16.58 2.52 -1.21
CA PRO A 284 -17.87 2.55 -0.54
C PRO A 284 -18.65 1.29 -0.89
N THR A 285 -18.90 0.45 0.11
CA THR A 285 -20.02 -0.50 0.06
C THR A 285 -21.26 0.35 0.25
N MET A 286 -22.23 0.32 -0.67
CA MET A 286 -23.52 0.98 -0.46
C MET A 286 -24.13 0.46 0.84
N VAL A 287 -24.16 1.30 1.87
CA VAL A 287 -25.02 1.16 3.02
C VAL A 287 -26.03 2.28 2.88
N MET A 288 -27.29 1.93 2.63
CA MET A 288 -28.36 2.92 2.58
C MET A 288 -28.50 3.57 3.95
N SER A 289 -28.30 4.88 4.01
CA SER A 289 -28.57 5.74 5.15
C SER A 289 -29.07 7.06 4.58
N SER A 290 -30.28 7.48 4.97
CA SER A 290 -30.90 8.73 4.53
C SER A 290 -31.60 9.40 5.71
N ASP A 291 -31.32 10.67 5.96
CA ASP A 291 -32.03 11.51 6.94
C ASP A 291 -33.27 12.19 6.34
N ASP A 292 -33.41 12.14 5.01
CA ASP A 292 -34.57 12.66 4.28
C ASP A 292 -35.74 11.68 4.34
N HIS A 293 -36.58 11.87 5.36
CA HIS A 293 -37.83 11.12 5.55
C HIS A 293 -38.78 11.24 4.33
N GLY A 294 -38.63 12.27 3.49
CA GLY A 294 -39.45 12.50 2.31
C GLY A 294 -38.99 11.71 1.09
N LEU A 295 -37.67 11.58 0.87
CA LEU A 295 -37.10 10.75 -0.19
C LEU A 295 -37.36 9.25 0.07
N ILE A 296 -37.20 8.81 1.32
CA ILE A 296 -37.52 7.46 1.79
C ILE A 296 -39.01 7.17 1.54
N LYS A 297 -39.92 8.10 1.89
CA LYS A 297 -41.35 7.95 1.60
C LYS A 297 -41.68 7.89 0.10
N ARG A 298 -40.96 8.61 -0.76
CA ARG A 298 -41.17 8.56 -2.22
C ARG A 298 -40.66 7.25 -2.82
N LEU A 299 -39.55 6.71 -2.34
CA LEU A 299 -39.03 5.39 -2.75
C LEU A 299 -39.93 4.24 -2.24
N ILE A 300 -40.45 4.35 -1.01
CA ILE A 300 -41.46 3.42 -0.45
C ILE A 300 -42.76 3.48 -1.26
N LYS A 301 -43.24 4.69 -1.61
CA LYS A 301 -44.47 4.86 -2.38
C LYS A 301 -44.32 4.44 -3.85
N ALA A 302 -43.12 4.58 -4.42
CA ALA A 302 -42.78 4.06 -5.76
C ALA A 302 -42.59 2.53 -5.76
N GLY A 303 -42.22 1.94 -4.62
CA GLY A 303 -42.14 0.49 -4.40
C GLY A 303 -43.47 -0.17 -3.98
N GLY A 304 -44.54 0.60 -3.79
CA GLY A 304 -45.83 0.16 -3.25
C GLY A 304 -46.64 -0.84 -4.09
N HIS A 305 -46.05 -1.41 -5.14
CA HIS A 305 -46.68 -2.43 -5.97
C HIS A 305 -45.85 -3.69 -6.20
N SER A 306 -44.85 -3.99 -5.35
CA SER A 306 -44.21 -5.32 -5.43
C SER A 306 -43.72 -5.80 -4.06
N GLU A 307 -44.23 -6.95 -3.62
CA GLU A 307 -43.60 -7.80 -2.61
C GLU A 307 -42.16 -8.11 -3.06
N GLN A 308 -41.18 -7.32 -2.63
CA GLN A 308 -39.77 -7.67 -2.83
C GLN A 308 -39.10 -7.94 -1.50
N HIS A 309 -38.89 -9.23 -1.27
CA HIS A 309 -37.92 -9.77 -0.34
C HIS A 309 -36.54 -9.12 -0.55
N LEU A 310 -36.06 -8.30 0.41
CA LEU A 310 -34.66 -7.88 0.41
C LEU A 310 -33.78 -9.10 0.70
N GLY A 311 -33.05 -9.55 -0.32
CA GLY A 311 -32.08 -10.64 -0.23
C GLY A 311 -30.84 -10.26 0.58
N VAL A 312 -30.96 -10.18 1.90
CA VAL A 312 -29.80 -10.08 2.79
C VAL A 312 -29.16 -11.47 2.87
N ALA A 313 -27.98 -11.64 2.28
CA ALA A 313 -27.20 -12.87 2.36
C ALA A 313 -26.27 -12.80 3.58
N GLY A 314 -26.56 -13.60 4.61
CA GLY A 314 -25.75 -13.72 5.83
C GLY A 314 -25.30 -15.16 6.07
N GLN A 315 -24.32 -15.36 6.96
CA GLN A 315 -23.98 -16.69 7.48
C GLN A 315 -24.47 -16.82 8.92
N VAL A 316 -25.10 -17.94 9.25
CA VAL A 316 -25.60 -18.24 10.60
C VAL A 316 -24.85 -19.45 11.15
N MET A 317 -24.61 -19.45 12.46
CA MET A 317 -24.12 -20.62 13.17
C MET A 317 -25.24 -21.13 14.08
N VAL A 318 -25.74 -22.33 13.81
CA VAL A 318 -26.83 -22.96 14.58
C VAL A 318 -26.22 -24.01 15.50
N THR A 319 -26.54 -23.96 16.79
CA THR A 319 -26.12 -25.00 17.76
C THR A 319 -27.32 -25.85 18.15
N CYS A 320 -27.27 -27.16 17.90
CA CYS A 320 -28.34 -28.09 18.28
C CYS A 320 -27.74 -29.28 19.04
N ARG A 321 -28.23 -29.54 20.26
CA ARG A 321 -27.79 -30.65 21.14
C ARG A 321 -26.26 -30.76 21.30
N GLY A 322 -25.55 -29.63 21.33
CA GLY A 322 -24.09 -29.56 21.50
C GLY A 322 -23.28 -29.58 20.20
N HIS A 323 -23.91 -29.79 19.04
CA HIS A 323 -23.25 -29.75 17.73
C HIS A 323 -23.45 -28.39 17.05
N ARG A 324 -22.40 -27.84 16.40
CA ARG A 324 -22.43 -26.55 15.69
C ARG A 324 -22.49 -26.75 14.17
N PHE A 325 -23.43 -26.07 13.54
CA PHE A 325 -23.68 -26.12 12.09
C PHE A 325 -23.56 -24.73 11.48
N ARG A 326 -23.06 -24.62 10.24
CA ARG A 326 -22.92 -23.36 9.50
C ARG A 326 -23.97 -23.31 8.40
N GLY A 327 -24.82 -22.29 8.41
CA GLY A 327 -25.89 -22.09 7.43
C GLY A 327 -25.77 -20.77 6.69
N ARG A 328 -26.56 -20.63 5.61
CA ARG A 328 -26.78 -19.35 4.93
C ARG A 328 -28.16 -18.84 5.28
N LEU A 329 -28.23 -17.59 5.74
CA LEU A 329 -29.51 -16.91 5.93
C LEU A 329 -30.00 -16.46 4.56
N ARG A 330 -31.24 -16.81 4.23
CA ARG A 330 -31.96 -16.26 3.07
C ARG A 330 -33.23 -15.61 3.59
N THR A 331 -33.32 -14.30 3.41
CA THR A 331 -34.50 -13.45 3.65
C THR A 331 -34.72 -13.04 5.11
N LEU A 332 -34.48 -11.76 5.38
CA LEU A 332 -34.99 -11.04 6.56
C LEU A 332 -36.06 -10.07 6.05
N SER A 333 -37.29 -10.13 6.58
CA SER A 333 -38.30 -9.10 6.33
C SER A 333 -37.88 -7.78 7.01
N GLU A 334 -38.32 -6.63 6.48
CA GLU A 334 -38.05 -5.29 7.03
C GLU A 334 -38.36 -5.18 8.54
N GLY A 335 -39.30 -5.99 9.06
CA GLY A 335 -39.65 -6.03 10.48
C GLY A 335 -38.49 -6.36 11.42
N SER A 336 -37.45 -7.07 10.95
CA SER A 336 -36.32 -7.51 11.78
C SER A 336 -35.30 -6.42 12.13
N LEU A 337 -35.05 -5.47 11.22
CA LEU A 337 -34.24 -4.27 11.47
C LEU A 337 -34.98 -3.28 12.39
N ILE A 338 -36.31 -3.23 12.26
CA ILE A 338 -37.19 -2.42 13.09
C ILE A 338 -37.25 -3.00 14.53
N ALA A 339 -37.22 -4.32 14.68
CA ALA A 339 -37.18 -5.01 15.98
C ALA A 339 -35.97 -4.61 16.84
N GLU A 340 -34.81 -4.35 16.22
CA GLU A 340 -33.58 -3.92 16.89
C GLU A 340 -33.72 -2.51 17.50
N PHE A 341 -34.49 -1.63 16.84
CA PHE A 341 -34.86 -0.32 17.35
C PHE A 341 -35.80 -0.41 18.57
N TYR A 342 -36.80 -1.30 18.51
CA TYR A 342 -37.75 -1.50 19.62
C TYR A 342 -37.10 -2.15 20.85
N ALA A 343 -36.17 -3.09 20.65
CA ALA A 343 -35.43 -3.76 21.72
C ALA A 343 -34.46 -2.81 22.45
N GLN A 344 -33.77 -1.90 21.72
CA GLN A 344 -32.93 -0.87 22.34
C GLN A 344 -33.73 0.14 23.18
N GLN A 345 -35.05 0.21 23.00
CA GLN A 345 -35.96 1.12 23.71
C GLN A 345 -36.83 0.42 24.77
N GLY A 346 -36.63 -0.87 25.04
CA GLY A 346 -37.34 -1.62 26.08
C GLY A 346 -38.83 -1.88 25.82
N LEU A 347 -39.26 -1.89 24.56
CA LEU A 347 -40.66 -2.12 24.16
C LEU A 347 -40.91 -3.61 23.81
N PRO A 348 -42.10 -4.17 24.11
CA PRO A 348 -42.39 -5.58 23.83
C PRO A 348 -42.50 -5.86 22.32
N MET A 349 -41.93 -7.00 21.91
CA MET A 349 -41.77 -7.42 20.51
C MET A 349 -42.91 -8.35 20.07
N ALA A 350 -43.41 -8.17 18.83
CA ALA A 350 -44.26 -9.16 18.16
C ALA A 350 -43.38 -10.17 17.40
N GLY A 351 -43.61 -11.47 17.61
CA GLY A 351 -42.78 -12.54 17.02
C GLY A 351 -43.05 -12.78 15.52
N GLU A 352 -42.03 -12.61 14.68
CA GLU A 352 -42.09 -12.90 13.23
C GLU A 352 -41.23 -14.11 12.82
N ARG A 353 -41.45 -14.59 11.58
CA ARG A 353 -40.92 -15.85 11.03
C ARG A 353 -39.62 -15.63 10.24
N ILE A 354 -38.62 -16.49 10.46
CA ILE A 354 -37.28 -16.46 9.86
C ILE A 354 -37.05 -17.75 9.04
N GLY A 355 -36.64 -17.62 7.78
CA GLY A 355 -36.23 -18.76 6.96
C GLY A 355 -34.75 -19.11 7.18
N VAL A 356 -34.44 -20.38 7.48
CA VAL A 356 -33.05 -20.84 7.72
C VAL A 356 -32.72 -22.00 6.79
N GLN A 357 -31.66 -21.87 5.99
CA GLN A 357 -31.05 -22.98 5.25
C GLN A 357 -29.73 -23.40 5.91
N ILE A 358 -29.65 -24.68 6.28
CA ILE A 358 -28.47 -25.27 6.92
C ILE A 358 -27.73 -26.10 5.86
N GLU A 359 -26.42 -25.87 5.71
CA GLU A 359 -25.53 -26.64 4.84
C GLU A 359 -24.63 -27.52 5.70
N GLY A 360 -24.64 -28.84 5.46
CA GLY A 360 -23.76 -29.81 6.11
C GLY A 360 -23.05 -30.72 5.10
N GLY A 361 -22.19 -31.62 5.60
CA GLY A 361 -21.36 -32.51 4.80
C GLY A 361 -22.14 -33.38 3.80
N ASP A 362 -23.38 -33.76 4.15
CA ASP A 362 -24.22 -34.68 3.39
C ASP A 362 -25.36 -33.99 2.61
N GLY A 363 -25.29 -32.66 2.43
CA GLY A 363 -26.21 -31.88 1.59
C GLY A 363 -26.90 -30.71 2.29
N GLN A 364 -27.91 -30.14 1.63
CA GLN A 364 -28.67 -28.96 2.09
C GLN A 364 -29.95 -29.36 2.80
N LEU A 365 -30.17 -28.85 4.02
CA LEU A 365 -31.44 -28.96 4.75
C LEU A 365 -32.13 -27.59 4.79
N GLY A 366 -33.26 -27.46 4.09
CA GLY A 366 -34.12 -26.27 4.15
C GLY A 366 -35.15 -26.41 5.27
N LEU A 367 -35.13 -25.53 6.25
CA LEU A 367 -36.16 -25.44 7.29
C LEU A 367 -37.20 -24.38 6.88
N ALA A 368 -38.49 -24.74 6.99
CA ALA A 368 -39.56 -23.80 6.71
C ALA A 368 -39.63 -22.74 7.83
N GLN A 369 -39.80 -21.47 7.44
CA GLN A 369 -40.13 -20.30 8.27
C GLN A 369 -40.28 -20.56 9.80
N LEU A 370 -39.17 -20.59 10.53
CA LEU A 370 -39.14 -20.81 11.97
C LEU A 370 -39.36 -19.49 12.70
N ARG A 371 -40.17 -19.46 13.77
CA ARG A 371 -40.23 -18.29 14.65
C ARG A 371 -38.92 -18.21 15.44
N GLY A 372 -38.33 -17.02 15.54
CA GLY A 372 -37.09 -16.83 16.28
C GLY A 372 -36.97 -15.41 16.80
N GLN A 373 -36.33 -15.27 17.95
CA GLN A 373 -36.03 -13.98 18.57
C GLN A 373 -34.51 -13.75 18.54
N VAL A 374 -34.09 -12.60 18.04
CA VAL A 374 -32.68 -12.18 18.12
C VAL A 374 -32.38 -11.85 19.58
N ILE A 375 -31.46 -12.60 20.18
CA ILE A 375 -31.09 -12.48 21.60
C ILE A 375 -29.79 -11.70 21.81
N ALA A 376 -28.95 -11.58 20.79
CA ALA A 376 -27.77 -10.72 20.83
C ALA A 376 -27.27 -10.36 19.43
N THR A 377 -26.80 -9.12 19.27
CA THR A 377 -25.94 -8.70 18.17
C THR A 377 -24.56 -8.36 18.70
N ASN A 378 -23.52 -9.00 18.15
CA ASN A 378 -22.14 -8.64 18.46
C ASN A 378 -21.44 -8.12 17.20
N PRO A 379 -21.04 -6.84 17.14
CA PRO A 379 -20.21 -6.34 16.06
C PRO A 379 -18.81 -6.94 16.19
N ALA A 380 -18.51 -7.93 15.35
CA ALA A 380 -17.17 -8.48 15.23
C ALA A 380 -16.46 -7.86 14.02
N ARG A 381 -15.13 -7.92 14.00
CA ARG A 381 -14.34 -7.62 12.81
C ARG A 381 -13.58 -8.86 12.39
N ASN A 382 -13.64 -9.21 11.10
CA ASN A 382 -12.77 -10.26 10.57
C ASN A 382 -11.33 -9.76 10.42
N LEU A 383 -10.43 -10.67 10.03
CA LEU A 383 -9.04 -10.36 9.69
C LEU A 383 -8.87 -9.28 8.59
N MET A 384 -9.94 -8.99 7.83
CA MET A 384 -9.99 -7.91 6.83
C MET A 384 -10.64 -6.62 7.35
N GLY A 385 -10.93 -6.50 8.65
CA GLY A 385 -11.54 -5.33 9.28
C GLY A 385 -12.98 -5.04 8.82
N ARG A 386 -13.65 -5.98 8.15
CA ARG A 386 -15.06 -5.84 7.78
C ARG A 386 -15.92 -6.06 9.02
N ASP A 387 -16.91 -5.19 9.18
CA ASP A 387 -17.89 -5.29 10.24
C ASP A 387 -18.77 -6.53 9.95
N LEU A 388 -18.76 -7.47 10.88
CA LEU A 388 -19.58 -8.68 10.92
C LEU A 388 -20.67 -8.46 11.94
N LEU A 389 -21.92 -8.56 11.52
CA LEU A 389 -23.04 -8.66 12.43
C LEU A 389 -23.20 -10.15 12.80
N LEU A 390 -22.76 -10.53 14.01
CA LEU A 390 -23.10 -11.83 14.57
C LEU A 390 -24.49 -11.73 15.19
N LEU A 391 -25.47 -12.40 14.56
CA LEU A 391 -26.82 -12.54 15.05
C LEU A 391 -26.93 -13.87 15.82
N SER A 392 -27.16 -13.79 17.13
CA SER A 392 -27.59 -14.93 17.92
C SER A 392 -29.12 -14.95 17.92
N VAL A 393 -29.71 -16.01 17.35
CA VAL A 393 -31.17 -16.17 17.25
C VAL A 393 -31.58 -17.36 18.10
N ASP A 394 -32.50 -17.14 19.04
CA ASP A 394 -33.18 -18.19 19.77
C ASP A 394 -34.44 -18.59 19.00
N LEU A 395 -34.60 -19.88 18.68
CA LEU A 395 -35.71 -20.36 17.86
C LEU A 395 -36.89 -20.70 18.78
N LEU A 396 -37.95 -19.90 18.69
CA LEU A 396 -39.17 -20.05 19.47
C LEU A 396 -40.16 -20.95 18.70
N ASP A 397 -40.74 -21.96 19.36
CA ASP A 397 -41.70 -22.88 18.75
C ASP A 397 -41.21 -23.63 17.49
N VAL A 398 -40.08 -24.33 17.61
CA VAL A 398 -39.73 -25.35 16.60
C VAL A 398 -40.77 -26.48 16.69
N GLY A 399 -41.60 -26.62 15.66
CA GLY A 399 -42.65 -27.65 15.58
C GLY A 399 -42.07 -29.07 15.61
N GLU A 400 -42.88 -30.06 16.01
CA GLU A 400 -42.41 -31.45 16.19
C GLU A 400 -41.86 -32.06 14.89
N VAL A 401 -42.40 -31.66 13.74
CA VAL A 401 -41.97 -32.06 12.40
C VAL A 401 -40.55 -31.56 12.08
N ASP A 402 -40.25 -30.30 12.38
CA ASP A 402 -38.93 -29.72 12.14
C ASP A 402 -37.90 -30.26 13.13
N ARG A 403 -38.30 -30.53 14.39
CA ARG A 403 -37.43 -31.22 15.36
C ARG A 403 -37.05 -32.63 14.89
N ARG A 404 -38.01 -33.40 14.33
CA ARG A 404 -37.74 -34.74 13.78
C ARG A 404 -36.82 -34.67 12.57
N ARG A 405 -37.05 -33.73 11.64
CA ARG A 405 -36.16 -33.53 10.47
C ARG A 405 -34.73 -33.18 10.85
N ILE A 406 -34.55 -32.31 11.84
CA ILE A 406 -33.22 -31.98 12.37
C ILE A 406 -32.60 -33.22 13.03
N ALA A 407 -33.36 -33.99 13.83
CA ALA A 407 -32.85 -35.19 14.48
C ALA A 407 -32.45 -36.30 13.49
N GLU A 408 -33.26 -36.55 12.46
CA GLU A 408 -32.98 -37.51 11.39
C GLU A 408 -31.78 -37.11 10.54
N TRP A 409 -31.60 -35.80 10.28
CA TRP A 409 -30.45 -35.29 9.53
C TRP A 409 -29.14 -35.29 10.35
N VAL A 410 -29.22 -35.11 11.68
CA VAL A 410 -28.05 -35.21 12.58
C VAL A 410 -27.62 -36.67 12.81
N GLN A 411 -28.53 -37.63 12.64
CA GLN A 411 -28.23 -39.07 12.77
C GLN A 411 -27.67 -39.70 11.49
N ARG A 412 -27.92 -39.09 10.32
CA ARG A 412 -27.25 -39.43 9.06
C ARG A 412 -25.87 -38.80 9.05
#